data_AF-A0A9P0ME05-F1
#
_entry.id   AF-A0A9P0ME05-F1
#
_cell.length_a   1.000
_cell.length_b   1.000
_cell.length_c   1.000
_cell.angle_alpha   90.00
_cell.angle_beta   90.00
_cell.angle_gamma   90.00
#
_symmetry.space_group_name_H-M   'P 1'
#
loop_
_entity.id
_entity.type
_entity.pdbx_description
1 polymer ?
#
loop_
_entity_poly.entity_id
_entity_poly.type
_entity_poly.pdbx_seq_one_letter_code
_entity_poly.pdbx_strand_id
1 'polypeptide(L)'
;MVPCLECGNGHTAENFSHACCVQKRIQDINTWLRTMRSIRIERAVAVVAGIRILPKTEDDYRRIVRLFREKDVPHHTFPLPSERNIHAVVRGIPAMFSELEIKRELEQRGYTPLHVIRLKRSGGAPMPLVVVILPKIEKLLGLAIRVEVQKNSRLIGQCHRCQRYGHAQSYCTAPPKCLKCGSDHMTHLCPLTGQEERKCTNCGGAHPANSPTCRFTPRRNLEVIAQRRSKSYAEAALSTSTRRMWT
;
A
#
# COMPACT_ATOMS: atom_id res chain seq x y z
N MET A 1 20.74 11.85 18.53
CA MET A 1 20.87 10.46 19.01
C MET A 1 21.08 10.53 20.52
N VAL A 2 20.20 9.96 21.34
CA VAL A 2 20.41 9.87 22.79
C VAL A 2 20.95 8.47 23.08
N PRO A 3 22.16 8.33 23.65
CA PRO A 3 22.71 7.02 23.99
C PRO A 3 21.94 6.41 25.17
N CYS A 4 21.70 5.11 25.10
CA CYS A 4 21.06 4.37 26.18
C CYS A 4 22.10 4.05 27.27
N LEU A 5 21.97 4.69 28.43
CA LEU A 5 22.94 4.62 29.55
C LEU A 5 23.06 3.25 30.24
N GLU A 6 22.26 2.23 29.86
CA GLU A 6 22.23 0.93 30.56
C GLU A 6 22.87 -0.22 29.78
N CYS A 7 23.22 -0.05 28.50
CA CYS A 7 23.76 -1.14 27.69
C CYS A 7 25.24 -1.04 27.32
N GLY A 8 25.97 -0.03 27.82
CA GLY A 8 27.44 0.03 27.84
C GLY A 8 28.18 -0.03 26.49
N ASN A 9 27.48 -0.26 25.37
CA ASN A 9 28.08 -0.44 24.06
C ASN A 9 27.53 0.60 23.08
N GLY A 10 28.44 1.29 22.39
CA GLY A 10 28.11 2.20 21.30
C GLY A 10 27.30 1.46 20.22
N HIS A 11 26.03 1.83 20.07
CA HIS A 11 25.17 1.24 19.05
C HIS A 11 25.28 2.05 17.76
N THR A 12 25.89 1.46 16.73
CA THR A 12 25.69 1.90 15.35
C THR A 12 24.26 1.59 14.90
N ALA A 13 23.81 2.26 13.84
CA ALA A 13 22.44 2.19 13.31
C ALA A 13 21.98 0.80 12.83
N GLU A 14 22.79 -0.25 12.99
CA GLU A 14 22.52 -1.59 12.44
C GLU A 14 21.98 -2.60 13.47
N ASN A 15 22.01 -2.30 14.77
CA ASN A 15 21.53 -3.20 15.83
C ASN A 15 20.17 -2.78 16.41
N PHE A 16 19.11 -2.97 15.62
CA PHE A 16 17.70 -2.76 15.99
C PHE A 16 17.06 -3.95 16.76
N SER A 17 17.84 -4.98 17.12
CA SER A 17 17.36 -6.33 17.48
C SER A 17 17.38 -6.70 18.97
N HIS A 18 17.93 -5.87 19.87
CA HIS A 18 17.90 -6.18 21.31
C HIS A 18 16.54 -5.85 21.93
N ALA A 19 15.88 -6.86 22.51
CA ALA A 19 14.55 -6.75 23.13
C ALA A 19 14.49 -5.64 24.21
N CYS A 20 15.54 -5.49 25.03
CA CYS A 20 15.65 -4.44 26.04
C CYS A 20 15.61 -3.03 25.42
N CYS A 21 16.39 -2.79 24.36
CA CYS A 21 16.44 -1.51 23.66
C CYS A 21 15.11 -1.17 22.96
N VAL A 22 14.41 -2.19 22.47
CA VAL A 22 13.10 -2.03 21.82
C VAL A 22 12.02 -1.66 22.85
N GLN A 23 12.01 -2.33 24.01
CA GLN A 23 11.06 -2.07 25.10
C GLN A 23 11.23 -0.65 25.64
N LYS A 24 12.48 -0.22 25.86
CA LYS A 24 12.80 1.14 26.33
C LYS A 24 12.36 2.20 25.32
N ARG A 25 12.62 2.00 24.03
CA ARG A 25 12.13 2.90 22.97
C ARG A 25 10.61 3.01 22.92
N ILE A 26 9.89 1.90 23.15
CA ILE A 26 8.43 1.93 23.25
C ILE A 26 8.00 2.78 24.44
N GLN A 27 8.65 2.61 25.60
CA GLN A 27 8.39 3.44 26.78
C GLN A 27 8.71 4.92 26.51
N ASP A 28 9.84 5.23 25.87
CA ASP A 28 10.23 6.59 25.52
C ASP A 28 9.21 7.26 24.59
N ILE A 29 8.75 6.55 23.56
CA ILE A 29 7.70 7.03 22.66
C ILE A 29 6.40 7.27 23.43
N ASN A 30 6.01 6.36 24.32
CA ASN A 30 4.79 6.51 25.12
C ASN A 30 4.86 7.73 26.03
N THR A 31 6.00 7.92 26.69
CA THR A 31 6.25 9.08 27.54
C THR A 31 6.24 10.35 26.72
N TRP A 32 6.95 10.38 25.59
CA TRP A 32 7.02 11.53 24.69
C TRP A 32 5.65 11.96 24.15
N LEU A 33 4.83 11.00 23.71
CA LEU A 33 3.47 11.30 23.21
C LEU A 33 2.56 11.85 24.31
N ARG A 34 2.69 11.33 25.54
CA ARG A 34 1.91 11.82 26.70
C ARG A 34 2.35 13.21 27.14
N THR A 35 3.66 13.48 27.23
CA THR A 35 4.18 14.74 27.74
C THR A 35 4.00 15.89 26.76
N MET A 36 4.18 15.66 25.46
CA MET A 36 4.27 16.77 24.51
C MET A 36 2.90 17.29 24.07
N ARG A 37 1.87 16.44 23.97
CA ARG A 37 0.52 16.83 23.51
C ARG A 37 -0.63 16.05 24.15
N SER A 38 -0.41 15.42 25.31
CA SER A 38 -1.43 14.60 26.00
C SER A 38 -2.08 13.54 25.12
N ILE A 39 -1.31 12.99 24.16
CA ILE A 39 -1.81 12.03 23.18
C ILE A 39 -1.97 10.67 23.85
N ARG A 40 -3.13 10.03 23.65
CA ARG A 40 -3.42 8.70 24.18
C ARG A 40 -3.24 7.64 23.10
N ILE A 41 -2.48 6.60 23.44
CA ILE A 41 -2.36 5.41 22.60
C ILE A 41 -2.95 4.21 23.33
N GLU A 42 -3.51 3.28 22.58
CA GLU A 42 -3.97 1.99 23.10
C GLU A 42 -2.76 1.07 23.32
N ARG A 43 -1.88 0.96 22.32
CA ARG A 43 -0.66 0.16 22.39
C ARG A 43 0.40 0.63 21.41
N ALA A 44 1.65 0.30 21.68
CA ALA A 44 2.76 0.40 20.74
C ALA A 44 3.47 -0.96 20.67
N VAL A 45 3.69 -1.47 19.46
CA VAL A 45 4.20 -2.82 19.20
C VAL A 45 5.38 -2.76 18.26
N ALA A 46 6.48 -3.41 18.63
CA ALA A 46 7.62 -3.58 17.74
C ALA A 46 7.26 -4.51 16.58
N VAL A 47 7.60 -4.10 15.37
CA VAL A 47 7.45 -4.86 14.13
C VAL A 47 8.78 -4.90 13.41
N VAL A 48 8.96 -5.83 12.47
CA VAL A 48 10.20 -5.98 11.69
C VAL A 48 10.64 -4.65 11.04
N ALA A 49 9.68 -3.80 10.67
CA ALA A 49 9.92 -2.54 9.98
C ALA A 49 10.05 -1.30 10.91
N GLY A 50 9.89 -1.44 12.23
CA GLY A 50 9.90 -0.33 13.19
C GLY A 50 8.93 -0.50 14.35
N ILE A 51 8.33 0.59 14.82
CA ILE A 51 7.33 0.55 15.91
C ILE A 51 5.97 0.94 15.35
N ARG A 52 4.98 0.08 15.55
CA ARG A 52 3.58 0.33 15.19
C ARG A 52 2.84 0.91 16.38
N ILE A 53 2.31 2.11 16.22
CA ILE A 53 1.53 2.81 17.25
C ILE A 53 0.06 2.66 16.91
N LEU A 54 -0.76 2.26 17.88
CA LEU A 54 -2.21 2.19 17.79
C LEU A 54 -2.81 3.31 18.66
N PRO A 55 -3.31 4.39 18.04
CA PRO A 55 -3.95 5.49 18.75
C PRO A 55 -5.27 5.05 19.39
N LYS A 56 -5.65 5.67 20.51
CA LYS A 56 -6.92 5.34 21.18
C LYS A 56 -8.15 5.93 20.46
N THR A 57 -7.98 7.07 19.79
CA THR A 57 -9.06 7.79 19.08
C THR A 57 -8.58 8.28 17.71
N GLU A 58 -9.50 8.61 16.80
CA GLU A 58 -9.16 9.23 15.50
C GLU A 58 -8.46 10.59 15.67
N ASP A 59 -8.81 11.32 16.71
CA ASP A 59 -8.22 12.61 17.05
C ASP A 59 -6.77 12.46 17.57
N ASP A 60 -6.51 11.44 18.40
CA ASP A 60 -5.15 11.05 18.78
C ASP A 60 -4.31 10.66 17.56
N TYR A 61 -4.89 9.91 16.61
CA TYR A 61 -4.23 9.58 15.34
C TYR A 61 -3.82 10.84 14.58
N ARG A 62 -4.74 11.80 14.38
CA ARG A 62 -4.45 13.05 13.68
C ARG A 62 -3.37 13.87 14.37
N ARG A 63 -3.38 13.92 15.72
CA ARG A 63 -2.33 14.57 16.51
C ARG A 63 -0.96 13.93 16.32
N ILE A 64 -0.88 12.59 16.33
CA ILE A 64 0.38 11.86 16.11
C ILE A 64 0.95 12.16 14.73
N VAL A 65 0.11 12.10 13.69
CA VAL A 65 0.54 12.39 12.31
C VAL A 65 1.05 13.82 12.19
N ARG A 66 0.36 14.79 12.79
CA ARG A 66 0.81 16.19 12.79
C ARG A 66 2.16 16.33 13.50
N LEU A 67 2.31 15.76 14.70
CA LEU A 67 3.54 15.80 15.47
C LEU A 67 4.71 15.18 14.70
N PHE A 68 4.49 14.04 14.03
CA PHE A 68 5.55 13.36 13.28
C PHE A 68 5.97 14.15 12.03
N ARG A 69 5.03 14.86 11.40
CA ARG A 69 5.36 15.80 10.32
C ARG A 69 6.13 17.01 10.83
N GLU A 70 5.71 17.61 11.95
CA GLU A 70 6.39 18.75 12.57
C GLU A 70 7.84 18.44 12.97
N LYS A 71 8.10 17.18 13.36
CA LYS A 71 9.43 16.71 13.78
C LYS A 71 10.21 15.98 12.68
N ASP A 72 9.69 16.00 11.45
CA ASP A 72 10.28 15.32 10.29
C ASP A 72 10.66 13.85 10.56
N VAL A 73 9.82 13.13 11.31
CA VAL A 73 10.03 11.72 11.61
C VAL A 73 9.50 10.89 10.44
N PRO A 74 10.31 10.06 9.76
CA PRO A 74 9.84 9.20 8.69
C PRO A 74 8.82 8.18 9.20
N HIS A 75 7.62 8.18 8.62
CA HIS A 75 6.54 7.30 9.04
C HIS A 75 5.66 6.88 7.87
N HIS A 76 4.79 5.91 8.12
CA HIS A 76 3.69 5.60 7.23
C HIS A 76 2.42 5.39 8.04
N THR A 77 1.28 5.73 7.46
CA THR A 77 -0.02 5.56 8.08
C THR A 77 -1.02 4.89 7.15
N PHE A 78 -2.26 4.78 7.61
CA PHE A 78 -3.37 4.22 6.85
C PHE A 78 -4.55 5.19 6.89
N PRO A 79 -5.37 5.24 5.83
CA PRO A 79 -6.59 6.04 5.86
C PRO A 79 -7.51 5.57 6.98
N LEU A 80 -8.07 6.54 7.70
CA LEU A 80 -9.09 6.30 8.72
C LEU A 80 -10.32 5.63 8.06
N PRO A 81 -11.03 4.74 8.76
CA PRO A 81 -12.25 4.14 8.21
C PRO A 81 -13.32 5.16 7.80
N SER A 82 -13.36 6.32 8.45
CA SER A 82 -14.21 7.48 8.11
C SER A 82 -13.81 8.15 6.79
N GLU A 83 -12.53 8.09 6.41
CA GLU A 83 -11.96 8.73 5.22
C GLU A 83 -11.91 7.80 3.99
N ARG A 84 -12.31 6.53 4.14
CA ARG A 84 -12.26 5.56 3.04
C ARG A 84 -13.43 5.77 2.09
N ASN A 85 -13.10 6.13 0.86
CA ASN A 85 -14.04 6.18 -0.25
C ASN A 85 -14.48 4.77 -0.67
N ILE A 86 -15.67 4.70 -1.26
CA ILE A 86 -16.23 3.48 -1.83
C ILE A 86 -15.73 3.36 -3.26
N HIS A 87 -15.15 2.21 -3.60
CA HIS A 87 -14.74 1.88 -4.96
C HIS A 87 -15.73 0.87 -5.54
N ALA A 88 -16.65 1.32 -6.39
CA ALA A 88 -17.63 0.48 -7.05
C ALA A 88 -17.21 0.21 -8.50
N VAL A 89 -17.38 -1.03 -8.97
CA VAL A 89 -17.18 -1.38 -10.38
C VAL A 89 -18.54 -1.56 -11.02
N VAL A 90 -18.90 -0.64 -11.91
CA VAL A 90 -20.09 -0.74 -12.75
C VAL A 90 -19.72 -1.52 -14.00
N ARG A 91 -20.46 -2.61 -14.25
CA ARG A 91 -20.22 -3.52 -15.39
C ARG A 91 -21.24 -3.28 -16.48
N GLY A 92 -20.85 -3.55 -17.72
CA GLY A 92 -21.75 -3.55 -18.87
C GLY A 92 -21.92 -2.20 -19.56
N ILE A 93 -21.19 -1.14 -19.15
CA ILE A 93 -21.28 0.16 -19.81
C ILE A 93 -20.48 0.15 -21.12
N PRO A 94 -21.11 0.25 -22.30
CA PRO A 94 -20.40 0.26 -23.59
C PRO A 94 -19.38 1.40 -23.70
N ALA A 95 -18.38 1.23 -24.57
CA ALA A 95 -17.31 2.21 -24.76
C ALA A 95 -17.77 3.54 -25.37
N MET A 96 -18.98 3.57 -25.97
CA MET A 96 -19.56 4.78 -26.55
C MET A 96 -19.90 5.85 -25.49
N PHE A 97 -20.14 5.44 -24.24
CA PHE A 97 -20.44 6.39 -23.15
C PHE A 97 -19.14 6.89 -22.51
N SER A 98 -18.95 8.21 -22.53
CA SER A 98 -17.80 8.87 -21.90
C SER A 98 -17.89 8.86 -20.37
N GLU A 99 -16.75 9.00 -19.69
CA GLU A 99 -16.72 9.12 -18.23
C GLU A 99 -17.52 10.32 -17.72
N LEU A 100 -17.61 11.39 -18.52
CA LEU A 100 -18.38 12.59 -18.18
C LEU A 100 -19.89 12.34 -18.23
N GLU A 101 -20.39 11.65 -19.26
CA GLU A 101 -21.81 11.29 -19.36
C GLU A 101 -22.21 10.36 -18.22
N ILE A 102 -21.38 9.38 -17.90
CA ILE A 102 -21.60 8.46 -16.78
C ILE A 102 -21.61 9.24 -15.46
N LYS A 103 -20.71 10.21 -15.29
CA LYS A 103 -20.68 11.07 -14.10
C LYS A 103 -21.97 11.88 -13.96
N ARG A 104 -22.43 12.52 -15.04
CA ARG A 104 -23.67 13.31 -15.06
C ARG A 104 -24.90 12.48 -14.74
N GLU A 105 -25.02 11.29 -15.32
CA GLU A 105 -26.12 10.36 -15.04
C GLU A 105 -26.14 9.94 -13.55
N LEU A 106 -24.97 9.69 -12.97
CA LEU A 106 -24.86 9.39 -11.54
C LEU A 106 -25.25 10.58 -10.65
N GLU A 107 -24.83 11.80 -11.04
CA GLU A 107 -25.21 13.04 -10.34
C GLU A 107 -26.73 13.30 -10.40
N GLN A 108 -27.36 13.09 -11.55
CA GLN A 108 -28.82 13.21 -11.71
C GLN A 108 -29.61 12.22 -10.86
N ARG A 109 -29.03 11.04 -10.59
CA ARG A 109 -29.61 10.02 -9.69
C ARG A 109 -29.32 10.27 -8.22
N GLY A 110 -28.67 11.40 -7.88
CA GLY A 110 -28.40 11.82 -6.50
C GLY A 110 -27.09 11.27 -5.91
N TYR A 111 -26.20 10.70 -6.70
CA TYR A 111 -24.87 10.29 -6.25
C TYR A 111 -23.84 11.41 -6.48
N THR A 112 -22.83 11.50 -5.63
CA THR A 112 -21.73 12.48 -5.77
C THR A 112 -20.40 11.78 -6.08
N PRO A 113 -20.20 11.26 -7.32
CA PRO A 113 -18.96 10.58 -7.68
C PRO A 113 -17.76 11.53 -7.66
N LEU A 114 -16.73 11.16 -6.89
CA LEU A 114 -15.45 11.86 -6.86
C LEU A 114 -14.67 11.62 -8.15
N HIS A 115 -14.61 10.36 -8.60
CA HIS A 115 -13.92 9.96 -9.83
C HIS A 115 -14.69 8.88 -10.56
N VAL A 116 -14.70 8.95 -11.89
CA VAL A 116 -15.21 7.93 -12.80
C VAL A 116 -14.07 7.57 -13.74
N ILE A 117 -13.66 6.30 -13.73
CA ILE A 117 -12.48 5.82 -14.47
C ILE A 117 -12.87 4.58 -15.26
N ARG A 118 -12.81 4.65 -16.59
CA ARG A 118 -13.01 3.47 -17.44
C ARG A 118 -11.76 2.58 -17.43
N LEU A 119 -11.96 1.30 -17.15
CA LEU A 119 -10.87 0.32 -17.21
C LEU A 119 -10.50 0.04 -18.66
N LYS A 120 -9.21 -0.13 -18.92
CA LYS A 120 -8.65 -0.46 -20.23
C LYS A 120 -7.97 -1.83 -20.18
N ARG A 121 -8.01 -2.56 -21.29
CA ARG A 121 -7.20 -3.78 -21.47
C ARG A 121 -5.72 -3.43 -21.55
N SER A 122 -4.85 -4.44 -21.45
CA SER A 122 -3.39 -4.27 -21.55
C SER A 122 -2.92 -3.64 -22.87
N GLY A 123 -3.75 -3.66 -23.92
CA GLY A 123 -3.51 -2.97 -25.20
C GLY A 123 -4.19 -1.60 -25.35
N GLY A 124 -4.67 -1.00 -24.25
CA GLY A 124 -5.29 0.33 -24.26
C GLY A 124 -6.78 0.37 -24.65
N ALA A 125 -7.30 -0.72 -25.23
CA ALA A 125 -8.71 -0.81 -25.62
C ALA A 125 -9.67 -0.67 -24.41
N PRO A 126 -10.74 0.14 -24.50
CA PRO A 126 -11.69 0.35 -23.42
C PRO A 126 -12.47 -0.93 -23.10
N MET A 127 -12.65 -1.20 -21.80
CA MET A 127 -13.49 -2.30 -21.32
C MET A 127 -14.89 -1.80 -20.98
N PRO A 128 -15.90 -2.68 -20.97
CA PRO A 128 -17.23 -2.38 -20.45
C PRO A 128 -17.26 -2.43 -18.91
N LEU A 129 -16.22 -1.87 -18.27
CA LEU A 129 -16.05 -1.83 -16.82
C LEU A 129 -15.62 -0.42 -16.43
N VAL A 130 -16.34 0.19 -15.50
CA VAL A 130 -16.09 1.55 -15.03
C VAL A 130 -15.97 1.53 -13.51
N VAL A 131 -14.86 2.06 -13.00
CA VAL A 131 -14.65 2.26 -11.57
C VAL A 131 -15.21 3.63 -11.21
N VAL A 132 -16.13 3.64 -10.24
CA VAL A 132 -16.70 4.85 -9.66
C VAL A 132 -16.21 4.94 -8.21
N ILE A 133 -15.55 6.05 -7.89
CA ILE A 133 -15.11 6.38 -6.54
C ILE A 133 -16.16 7.32 -5.94
N LEU A 134 -16.85 6.87 -4.91
CA LEU A 134 -17.88 7.62 -4.20
C LEU A 134 -17.39 7.98 -2.79
N PRO A 135 -17.83 9.11 -2.21
CA PRO A 135 -17.66 9.33 -0.78
C PRO A 135 -18.38 8.21 -0.02
N LYS A 136 -18.03 8.01 1.25
CA LYS A 136 -18.74 7.04 2.08
C LYS A 136 -20.20 7.47 2.22
N ILE A 137 -21.12 6.67 1.70
CA ILE A 137 -22.57 6.88 1.80
C ILE A 137 -23.07 5.97 2.92
N GLU A 138 -23.65 6.54 3.98
CA GLU A 138 -24.22 5.77 5.10
C GLU A 138 -25.68 5.34 4.85
N LYS A 139 -26.41 6.12 4.02
CA LYS A 139 -27.80 5.85 3.66
C LYS A 139 -27.99 6.05 2.16
N LEU A 140 -28.62 5.08 1.51
CA LEU A 140 -29.02 5.18 0.12
C LEU A 140 -30.53 4.95 0.05
N LEU A 141 -31.27 5.86 -0.60
CA LEU A 141 -32.74 5.81 -0.69
C LEU A 141 -33.43 5.71 0.69
N GLY A 142 -32.89 6.37 1.71
CA GLY A 142 -33.41 6.31 3.09
C GLY A 142 -33.11 5.00 3.83
N LEU A 143 -32.52 3.99 3.17
CA LEU A 143 -32.13 2.72 3.76
C LEU A 143 -30.69 2.78 4.25
N ALA A 144 -30.45 2.28 5.47
CA ALA A 144 -29.09 2.00 5.93
C ALA A 144 -28.50 0.91 5.06
N ILE A 145 -27.47 1.24 4.27
CA ILE A 145 -26.83 0.27 3.37
C ILE A 145 -25.52 -0.23 3.96
N ARG A 146 -25.27 -1.53 3.76
CA ARG A 146 -23.98 -2.14 4.05
C ARG A 146 -23.17 -2.19 2.77
N VAL A 147 -22.21 -1.26 2.62
CA VAL A 147 -21.30 -1.24 1.48
C VAL A 147 -20.26 -2.34 1.67
N GLU A 148 -20.28 -3.34 0.80
CA GLU A 148 -19.24 -4.35 0.76
C GLU A 148 -17.98 -3.79 0.10
N VAL A 149 -16.85 -3.92 0.78
CA VAL A 149 -15.56 -3.53 0.24
C VAL A 149 -15.25 -4.46 -0.93
N GLN A 150 -14.99 -3.89 -2.12
CA GLN A 150 -14.48 -4.66 -3.25
C GLN A 150 -13.31 -5.52 -2.77
N LYS A 151 -13.35 -6.83 -3.04
CA LYS A 151 -12.25 -7.74 -2.72
C LYS A 151 -10.98 -7.23 -3.40
N ASN A 152 -10.13 -6.55 -2.64
CA ASN A 152 -8.86 -6.06 -3.13
C ASN A 152 -8.01 -7.24 -3.62
N SER A 153 -7.05 -6.94 -4.49
CA SER A 153 -6.06 -7.91 -4.94
C SER A 153 -5.54 -8.71 -3.75
N ARG A 154 -5.46 -10.04 -3.90
CA ARG A 154 -4.87 -10.92 -2.87
C ARG A 154 -3.40 -10.60 -2.59
N LEU A 155 -2.77 -9.82 -3.48
CA LEU A 155 -1.40 -9.35 -3.33
C LEU A 155 -1.33 -8.23 -2.30
N ILE A 156 -0.41 -8.37 -1.35
CA ILE A 156 0.03 -7.30 -0.47
C ILE A 156 0.80 -6.29 -1.32
N GLY A 157 0.30 -5.05 -1.37
CA GLY A 157 0.89 -3.97 -2.14
C GLY A 157 2.29 -3.60 -1.66
N GLN A 158 3.14 -3.17 -2.60
CA GLN A 158 4.46 -2.60 -2.36
C GLN A 158 4.38 -1.07 -2.43
N CYS A 159 4.94 -0.39 -1.45
CA CYS A 159 4.98 1.08 -1.44
C CYS A 159 5.97 1.57 -2.50
N HIS A 160 5.50 2.28 -3.53
CA HIS A 160 6.36 2.79 -4.59
C HIS A 160 7.34 3.89 -4.15
N ARG A 161 7.20 4.42 -2.94
CA ARG A 161 8.13 5.39 -2.34
C ARG A 161 9.29 4.68 -1.63
N CYS A 162 9.03 3.84 -0.64
CA CYS A 162 10.09 3.20 0.17
C CYS A 162 10.36 1.73 -0.17
N GLN A 163 9.62 1.15 -1.12
CA GLN A 163 9.67 -0.25 -1.59
C GLN A 163 9.37 -1.34 -0.55
N ARG A 164 8.94 -0.97 0.67
CA ARG A 164 8.47 -1.92 1.67
C ARG A 164 7.04 -2.38 1.37
N TYR A 165 6.68 -3.58 1.82
CA TYR A 165 5.35 -4.15 1.63
C TYR A 165 4.36 -3.71 2.72
N GLY A 166 3.07 -3.70 2.38
CA GLY A 166 1.98 -3.59 3.36
C GLY A 166 1.37 -2.19 3.53
N HIS A 167 1.82 -1.18 2.79
CA HIS A 167 1.22 0.16 2.79
C HIS A 167 1.34 0.84 1.43
N ALA A 168 0.55 1.88 1.20
CA ALA A 168 0.53 2.65 -0.03
C ALA A 168 1.45 3.89 0.05
N GLN A 169 1.94 4.34 -1.10
CA GLN A 169 2.78 5.55 -1.21
C GLN A 169 2.10 6.81 -0.68
N SER A 170 0.79 6.95 -0.87
CA SER A 170 0.02 8.16 -0.50
C SER A 170 0.09 8.50 1.00
N TYR A 171 0.35 7.50 1.85
CA TYR A 171 0.44 7.66 3.29
C TYR A 171 1.86 7.37 3.82
N CYS A 172 2.87 7.46 2.97
CA CYS A 172 4.27 7.19 3.32
C CYS A 172 5.10 8.46 3.19
N THR A 173 5.77 8.86 4.28
CA THR A 173 6.69 10.02 4.30
C THR A 173 8.16 9.63 4.27
N ALA A 174 8.46 8.32 4.30
CA ALA A 174 9.83 7.82 4.24
C ALA A 174 10.59 8.33 3.00
N PRO A 175 11.93 8.46 3.06
CA PRO A 175 12.73 8.86 1.91
C PRO A 175 12.49 7.90 0.73
N PRO A 176 12.43 8.43 -0.51
CA PRO A 176 12.21 7.61 -1.68
C PRO A 176 13.40 6.67 -1.92
N LYS A 177 13.12 5.42 -2.24
CA LYS A 177 14.09 4.40 -2.61
C LYS A 177 13.75 3.85 -3.98
N CYS A 178 14.76 3.69 -4.83
CA CYS A 178 14.58 3.16 -6.17
C CYS A 178 14.29 1.65 -6.15
N LEU A 179 13.29 1.22 -6.93
CA LEU A 179 12.96 -0.20 -7.14
C LEU A 179 14.12 -0.99 -7.77
N LYS A 180 14.91 -0.35 -8.64
CA LYS A 180 15.96 -0.97 -9.47
C LYS A 180 17.31 -1.07 -8.76
N CYS A 181 17.80 0.04 -8.20
CA CYS A 181 19.12 0.13 -7.54
C CYS A 181 19.10 0.37 -6.03
N GLY A 182 17.95 0.66 -5.44
CA GLY A 182 17.87 0.97 -4.00
C GLY A 182 18.50 2.31 -3.57
N SER A 183 18.93 3.16 -4.50
CA SER A 183 19.41 4.53 -4.22
C SER A 183 18.26 5.48 -3.83
N ASP A 184 18.62 6.63 -3.27
CA ASP A 184 17.69 7.66 -2.75
C ASP A 184 17.05 8.53 -3.85
N HIS A 185 16.24 7.90 -4.71
CA HIS A 185 15.42 8.60 -5.71
C HIS A 185 14.16 7.80 -6.07
N MET A 186 13.20 8.47 -6.71
CA MET A 186 12.02 7.82 -7.27
C MET A 186 12.38 6.96 -8.49
N THR A 187 11.77 5.78 -8.62
CA THR A 187 12.10 4.81 -9.69
C THR A 187 12.03 5.38 -11.11
N HIS A 188 11.13 6.34 -11.39
CA HIS A 188 11.00 6.96 -12.71
C HIS A 188 12.14 7.94 -13.04
N LEU A 189 12.88 8.41 -12.04
CA LEU A 189 14.07 9.25 -12.17
C LEU A 189 15.36 8.40 -12.20
N CYS A 190 15.23 7.08 -12.16
CA CYS A 190 16.39 6.21 -12.12
C CYS A 190 17.11 6.22 -13.48
N PRO A 191 18.43 6.51 -13.51
CA PRO A 191 19.19 6.49 -14.75
C PRO A 191 19.34 5.08 -15.33
N LEU A 192 19.09 4.04 -14.51
CA LEU A 192 19.20 2.65 -14.96
C LEU A 192 18.10 2.29 -15.96
N THR A 193 18.50 1.97 -17.17
CA THR A 193 17.58 1.64 -18.28
C THR A 193 17.65 0.16 -18.69
N GLY A 194 18.63 -0.63 -18.20
CA GLY A 194 18.90 -1.97 -18.74
C GLY A 194 19.27 -3.10 -17.76
N GLN A 195 20.30 -3.87 -18.15
CA GLN A 195 20.87 -5.05 -17.47
C GLN A 195 21.91 -4.71 -16.38
N GLU A 196 22.07 -3.43 -16.06
CA GLU A 196 22.96 -2.95 -15.00
C GLU A 196 22.65 -3.59 -13.64
N GLU A 197 23.64 -3.56 -12.73
CA GLU A 197 23.55 -4.19 -11.41
C GLU A 197 22.34 -3.68 -10.63
N ARG A 198 21.36 -4.57 -10.47
CA ARG A 198 20.17 -4.30 -9.68
C ARG A 198 20.50 -4.55 -8.22
N LYS A 199 20.00 -3.69 -7.35
CA LYS A 199 20.17 -3.85 -5.90
C LYS A 199 18.84 -3.69 -5.21
N CYS A 200 18.46 -4.72 -4.47
CA CYS A 200 17.22 -4.74 -3.73
C CYS A 200 17.34 -3.87 -2.47
N THR A 201 16.52 -2.83 -2.34
CA THR A 201 16.52 -2.01 -1.10
C THR A 201 16.03 -2.76 0.14
N ASN A 202 15.36 -3.91 -0.02
CA ASN A 202 14.84 -4.69 1.11
C ASN A 202 15.87 -5.71 1.65
N CYS A 203 16.57 -6.44 0.78
CA CYS A 203 17.54 -7.47 1.19
C CYS A 203 19.00 -7.20 0.81
N GLY A 204 19.28 -6.18 0.00
CA GLY A 204 20.63 -5.90 -0.51
C GLY A 204 21.09 -6.81 -1.67
N GLY A 205 20.30 -7.81 -2.08
CA GLY A 205 20.67 -8.76 -3.13
C GLY A 205 20.61 -8.20 -4.56
N ALA A 206 21.21 -8.94 -5.49
CA ALA A 206 21.38 -8.60 -6.91
C ALA A 206 20.10 -8.76 -7.75
N HIS A 207 18.99 -8.12 -7.36
CA HIS A 207 17.70 -8.18 -8.02
C HIS A 207 16.85 -6.95 -7.68
N PRO A 208 15.78 -6.61 -8.44
CA PRO A 208 14.91 -5.49 -8.09
C PRO A 208 14.08 -5.79 -6.83
N ALA A 209 13.58 -4.75 -6.16
CA ALA A 209 12.89 -4.94 -4.87
C ALA A 209 11.52 -5.64 -4.97
N ASN A 210 10.96 -5.79 -6.18
CA ASN A 210 9.73 -6.54 -6.47
C ASN A 210 9.98 -7.99 -6.90
N SER A 211 11.22 -8.47 -6.85
CA SER A 211 11.54 -9.83 -7.29
C SER A 211 10.81 -10.89 -6.45
N PRO A 212 10.14 -11.88 -7.07
CA PRO A 212 9.58 -13.03 -6.35
C PRO A 212 10.63 -13.85 -5.59
N THR A 213 11.90 -13.77 -5.99
CA THR A 213 13.01 -14.48 -5.32
C THR A 213 13.52 -13.77 -4.06
N CYS A 214 13.04 -12.56 -3.76
CA CYS A 214 13.44 -11.83 -2.57
C CYS A 214 12.88 -12.46 -1.29
N ARG A 215 13.73 -12.65 -0.27
CA ARG A 215 13.31 -13.14 1.06
C ARG A 215 12.26 -12.27 1.77
N PHE A 216 12.14 -10.99 1.40
CA PHE A 216 11.15 -10.06 1.96
C PHE A 216 9.85 -10.00 1.16
N THR A 217 9.76 -10.73 0.04
CA THR A 217 8.49 -10.84 -0.70
C THR A 217 7.50 -11.62 0.16
N PRO A 218 6.29 -11.08 0.42
CA PRO A 218 5.33 -11.75 1.29
C PRO A 218 4.95 -13.13 0.74
N ARG A 219 4.89 -14.15 1.62
CA ARG A 219 4.49 -15.52 1.23
C ARG A 219 3.18 -15.56 0.43
N ARG A 220 2.17 -14.78 0.89
CA ARG A 220 0.89 -14.62 0.18
C ARG A 220 1.07 -14.13 -1.27
N ASN A 221 2.04 -13.24 -1.54
CA ASN A 221 2.30 -12.78 -2.90
C ASN A 221 2.90 -13.91 -3.75
N LEU A 222 3.82 -14.70 -3.19
CA LEU A 222 4.41 -15.85 -3.86
C LEU A 222 3.35 -16.89 -4.24
N GLU A 223 2.44 -17.20 -3.31
CA GLU A 223 1.31 -18.11 -3.53
C GLU A 223 0.41 -17.65 -4.68
N VAL A 224 0.03 -16.36 -4.69
CA VAL A 224 -0.82 -15.78 -5.74
C VAL A 224 -0.09 -15.77 -7.10
N ILE A 225 1.22 -15.49 -7.11
CA ILE A 225 2.04 -15.53 -8.34
C ILE A 225 2.12 -16.96 -8.88
N ALA A 226 2.35 -17.95 -8.01
CA ALA A 226 2.39 -19.36 -8.39
C ALA A 226 1.05 -19.82 -8.97
N GLN A 227 -0.08 -19.52 -8.31
CA GLN A 227 -1.42 -19.84 -8.80
C GLN A 227 -1.71 -19.24 -10.18
N ARG A 228 -1.32 -17.97 -10.40
CA ARG A 228 -1.49 -17.31 -11.70
C ARG A 228 -0.66 -17.97 -12.80
N ARG A 229 0.59 -18.35 -12.48
CA ARG A 229 1.46 -19.08 -13.42
C ARG A 229 0.85 -20.44 -13.78
N SER A 230 0.41 -21.22 -12.81
CA SER A 230 -0.24 -22.53 -13.06
C SER A 230 -1.48 -22.41 -13.94
N LYS A 231 -2.33 -21.40 -13.71
CA LYS A 231 -3.50 -21.14 -14.58
C LYS A 231 -3.09 -20.76 -16.00
N SER A 232 -2.12 -19.88 -16.15
CA SER A 232 -1.60 -19.49 -17.47
C SER A 232 -1.00 -20.68 -18.23
N TYR A 233 -0.28 -21.58 -17.56
CA TYR A 233 0.23 -22.80 -18.18
C TYR A 233 -0.90 -23.76 -18.59
N ALA A 234 -1.92 -23.94 -17.76
CA ALA A 234 -3.08 -24.76 -18.08
C ALA A 234 -3.88 -24.18 -19.27
N GLU A 235 -4.11 -22.86 -19.31
CA GLU A 235 -4.76 -22.17 -20.43
C GLU A 235 -3.94 -22.28 -21.73
N ALA A 236 -2.61 -22.14 -21.64
CA ALA A 236 -1.72 -22.32 -22.80
C ALA A 236 -1.75 -23.76 -23.32
N ALA A 237 -1.75 -24.77 -22.44
CA ALA A 237 -1.83 -26.18 -22.80
C ALA A 237 -3.18 -26.55 -23.45
N LEU A 238 -4.28 -26.00 -22.94
CA LEU A 238 -5.60 -26.18 -23.55
C LEU A 238 -5.66 -25.54 -24.94
N SER A 239 -5.14 -24.32 -25.12
CA SER A 239 -5.14 -23.64 -26.41
C SER A 239 -4.31 -24.38 -27.49
N THR A 240 -3.21 -25.02 -27.10
CA THR A 240 -2.37 -25.81 -28.00
C THR A 240 -2.99 -27.15 -28.36
N SER A 241 -3.73 -27.79 -27.44
CA SER A 241 -4.50 -29.00 -27.70
C SER A 241 -5.65 -28.76 -28.70
N THR A 242 -6.43 -27.69 -28.54
CA THR A 242 -7.48 -27.33 -29.50
C THR A 242 -6.95 -27.00 -30.90
N ARG A 243 -5.70 -26.55 -31.03
CA ARG A 243 -5.10 -26.22 -32.34
C ARG A 243 -4.64 -27.44 -33.14
N ARG A 244 -4.35 -28.56 -32.46
CA ARG A 244 -3.94 -29.83 -33.09
C ARG A 244 -5.12 -30.71 -33.53
N MET A 245 -6.34 -30.35 -33.14
CA MET A 245 -7.56 -31.11 -33.45
C MET A 245 -8.23 -30.67 -34.77
N TRP A 246 -7.68 -29.64 -35.43
CA TRP A 246 -8.21 -29.04 -36.66
C TRP A 246 -7.12 -28.88 -37.74
N THR A 247 -6.18 -29.82 -37.78
CA THR A 247 -5.16 -30.00 -38.83
C THR A 247 -5.12 -31.46 -39.20
#